data_AF-A0A5J6X190-F1
#
_entry.id   AF-A0A5J6X190-F1
#
_cell.length_a   1.000
_cell.length_b   1.000
_cell.length_c   1.000
_cell.angle_alpha   90.00
_cell.angle_beta   90.00
_cell.angle_gamma   90.00
#
_symmetry.space_group_name_H-M   'P 1'
#
loop_
_entity.id
_entity.type
_entity.pdbx_description
1 polymer ?
#
loop_
_entity_poly.entity_id
_entity_poly.type
_entity_poly.pdbx_seq_one_letter_code
_entity_poly.pdbx_strand_id
1 'polypeptide(L)' 'MRAVIFILSLLALPLSAKNHPTAECRWLYDRMAALKLAIKQGDALGTREELARWQVEFHNKQCHQYDY' A
#
# COMPACT_ATOMS: atom_id res chain seq x y z
N MET A 1 4.65 -43.94 -32.23
CA MET A 1 3.90 -42.70 -31.96
C MET A 1 2.85 -42.99 -30.91
N ARG A 2 2.98 -42.46 -29.70
CA ARG A 2 1.84 -42.17 -28.83
C ARG A 2 2.29 -41.18 -27.78
N ALA A 3 1.51 -40.12 -27.69
CA ALA A 3 1.93 -38.81 -27.28
C ALA A 3 2.25 -38.73 -25.79
N VAL A 4 3.34 -38.02 -25.52
CA VAL A 4 3.66 -37.41 -24.23
C VAL A 4 2.48 -36.49 -23.88
N ILE A 5 1.64 -36.90 -22.92
CA ILE A 5 0.72 -35.96 -22.28
C ILE A 5 1.47 -35.43 -21.06
N PHE A 6 2.12 -34.31 -21.35
CA PHE A 6 2.75 -33.36 -20.46
C PHE A 6 2.04 -33.27 -19.11
N ILE A 7 2.80 -33.55 -18.05
CA ILE A 7 2.54 -33.07 -16.70
C ILE A 7 2.48 -31.55 -16.79
N LEU A 8 1.27 -30.99 -16.83
CA LEU A 8 1.06 -29.56 -16.67
C LEU A 8 0.03 -29.31 -15.57
N SER A 9 0.32 -29.87 -14.39
CA SER A 9 -0.13 -29.28 -13.13
C SER A 9 0.67 -27.99 -12.89
N LEU A 10 0.46 -26.98 -13.74
CA LEU A 10 0.71 -25.61 -13.34
C LEU A 10 -0.37 -25.30 -12.29
N LEU A 11 -0.07 -25.65 -11.04
CA LEU A 11 -0.57 -24.84 -9.92
C LEU A 11 -0.26 -23.40 -10.33
N ALA A 12 -1.30 -22.65 -10.68
CA ALA A 12 -1.22 -21.20 -10.66
C ALA A 12 -0.94 -20.84 -9.20
N LEU A 13 0.35 -20.88 -8.83
CA LEU A 13 0.84 -20.13 -7.69
C LEU A 13 0.26 -18.74 -7.89
N PRO A 14 -0.53 -18.21 -6.95
CA PRO A 14 -0.79 -16.79 -6.97
C PRO A 14 0.59 -16.18 -6.77
N LEU A 15 1.23 -15.79 -7.87
CA LEU A 15 2.20 -14.72 -7.84
C LEU A 15 1.37 -13.57 -7.29
N SER A 16 1.38 -13.43 -5.97
CA SER A 16 1.02 -12.20 -5.30
C SER A 16 2.10 -11.23 -5.75
N ALA A 17 1.93 -10.72 -6.97
CA ALA A 17 2.61 -9.54 -7.43
C ALA A 17 2.21 -8.51 -6.39
N LYS A 18 3.16 -8.18 -5.50
CA LYS A 18 3.02 -7.13 -4.51
C LYS A 18 2.37 -5.94 -5.20
N ASN A 19 1.12 -5.64 -4.85
CA ASN A 19 0.35 -4.65 -5.59
C ASN A 19 1.04 -3.31 -5.37
N HIS A 20 1.62 -2.75 -6.43
CA HIS A 20 2.25 -1.44 -6.35
C HIS A 20 1.16 -0.38 -6.07
N PRO A 21 1.45 0.61 -5.21
CA PRO A 21 0.47 1.65 -4.89
C PRO A 21 0.18 2.51 -6.11
N THR A 22 -1.07 2.95 -6.22
CA THR A 22 -1.41 4.04 -7.14
C THR A 22 -0.66 5.31 -6.74
N ALA A 23 -0.51 6.25 -7.67
CA ALA A 23 0.15 7.53 -7.40
C ALA A 23 -0.51 8.28 -6.22
N GLU A 24 -1.84 8.25 -6.13
CA GLU A 24 -2.60 8.84 -5.04
C GLU A 24 -2.30 8.15 -3.70
N CYS A 25 -2.32 6.82 -3.69
CA CYS A 25 -2.05 6.04 -2.49
C CYS A 25 -0.61 6.23 -2.00
N ARG A 26 0.37 6.29 -2.91
CA ARG A 26 1.77 6.60 -2.61
C ARG A 26 1.90 7.99 -1.99
N TRP A 27 1.23 8.99 -2.58
CA TRP A 27 1.22 10.35 -2.06
C TRP A 27 0.65 10.42 -0.64
N LEU A 28 -0.47 9.75 -0.37
CA LEU A 28 -1.07 9.69 0.97
C LEU A 28 -0.11 9.06 2.00
N TYR A 29 0.55 7.96 1.61
CA TYR A 29 1.55 7.30 2.47
C TYR A 29 2.68 8.26 2.83
N ASP A 30 3.28 8.91 1.83
CA ASP A 30 4.41 9.82 2.01
C ASP A 30 3.99 11.07 2.81
N ARG A 31 2.79 11.61 2.57
CA ARG A 31 2.25 12.74 3.35
C ARG A 31 2.10 12.38 4.82
N MET A 32 1.50 11.22 5.14
CA MET A 32 1.39 10.76 6.52
C MET A 32 2.76 10.50 7.17
N ALA A 33 3.75 9.99 6.42
CA ALA A 33 5.10 9.78 6.91
C ALA A 33 5.77 11.11 7.30
N ALA A 34 5.63 12.15 6.47
CA ALA A 34 6.13 13.49 6.77
C ALA A 34 5.46 14.10 8.01
N LEU A 35 4.14 13.98 8.13
CA LEU A 35 3.39 14.48 9.30
C LEU A 35 3.80 13.75 10.59
N LYS A 36 3.98 12.42 10.54
CA LYS A 36 4.50 11.65 11.68
C LYS A 36 5.90 12.09 12.08
N LEU A 37 6.76 12.44 11.11
CA LEU A 37 8.09 12.96 11.39
C LEU A 37 8.04 14.35 12.04
N ALA A 38 7.21 15.26 11.53
CA ALA A 38 7.02 16.59 12.11
C ALA A 38 6.53 16.52 13.57
N ILE A 39 5.56 15.64 13.86
CA ILE A 39 5.08 15.39 15.23
C ILE A 39 6.22 14.90 16.13
N LYS A 40 7.07 13.98 15.64
CA LYS A 40 8.24 13.50 16.39
C LYS A 40 9.26 14.61 16.68
N GLN A 41 9.34 15.62 15.82
CA GLN A 41 10.22 16.78 15.98
C GLN A 41 9.63 17.89 16.86
N GLY A 42 8.40 17.70 17.37
CA GLY A 42 7.73 18.64 18.27
C GLY A 42 6.69 19.53 17.59
N ASP A 43 6.55 19.46 16.26
CA ASP A 43 5.51 20.17 15.52
C ASP A 43 4.21 19.36 15.50
N ALA A 44 3.49 19.42 16.63
CA ALA A 44 2.33 18.57 16.88
C ALA A 44 0.96 19.29 16.75
N LEU A 45 0.91 20.60 16.97
CA LEU A 45 -0.35 21.36 16.96
C LEU A 45 -0.83 21.53 15.51
N GLY A 46 -2.07 21.14 15.20
CA GLY A 46 -2.58 21.11 13.81
C GLY A 46 -2.06 19.92 12.98
N THR A 47 -0.79 19.54 13.13
CA THR A 47 -0.18 18.39 12.43
C THR A 47 -0.85 17.06 12.78
N ARG A 48 -1.31 16.89 14.04
CA ARG A 48 -2.08 15.70 14.45
C ARG A 48 -3.47 15.62 13.81
N GLU A 49 -4.15 16.75 13.70
CA GLU A 49 -5.48 16.83 13.07
C GLU A 49 -5.37 16.56 11.57
N GLU A 50 -4.33 17.09 10.94
CA GLU A 50 -4.03 16.81 9.54
C GLU A 50 -3.70 15.33 9.32
N LEU A 51 -2.87 14.73 10.18
CA LEU A 51 -2.56 13.30 10.13
C LEU A 51 -3.82 12.45 10.26
N ALA A 52 -4.71 12.78 11.21
CA ALA A 52 -5.97 12.06 11.39
C ALA A 52 -6.85 12.13 10.14
N ARG A 53 -6.93 13.30 9.49
CA ARG A 53 -7.68 13.47 8.22
C ARG A 53 -7.12 12.56 7.12
N TRP A 54 -5.80 12.53 6.93
CA TRP A 54 -5.20 11.69 5.89
C TRP A 54 -5.27 10.20 6.20
N GLN A 55 -5.28 9.80 7.48
CA GLN A 55 -5.51 8.41 7.87
C GLN A 55 -6.91 7.93 7.47
N VAL A 56 -7.94 8.77 7.65
CA VAL A 56 -9.29 8.47 7.21
C VAL A 56 -9.33 8.33 5.69
N GLU A 57 -8.71 9.24 4.95
CA GLU A 57 -8.68 9.18 3.48
C GLU A 57 -7.93 7.93 2.97
N PHE A 58 -6.79 7.60 3.58
CA PHE A 58 -6.03 6.39 3.28
C PHE A 58 -6.85 5.12 3.51
N HIS A 59 -7.67 5.09 4.57
CA HIS A 59 -8.57 3.98 4.82
C HIS A 59 -9.70 3.91 3.80
N ASN A 60 -10.39 5.03 3.54
CA ASN A 60 -11.51 5.12 2.61
C ASN A 60 -11.13 4.68 1.19
N LYS A 61 -9.89 4.97 0.78
CA LYS A 61 -9.33 4.58 -0.53
C LYS A 61 -8.73 3.18 -0.56
N GLN A 62 -8.85 2.42 0.54
CA GLN A 62 -8.28 1.07 0.69
C GLN A 62 -6.78 1.02 0.40
N CYS A 63 -6.06 2.11 0.65
CA CYS A 63 -4.66 2.23 0.31
C CYS A 63 -3.80 1.21 1.07
N HIS A 64 -4.21 0.77 2.26
CA HIS A 64 -3.52 -0.25 3.05
C HIS A 64 -3.26 -1.61 2.35
N GLN A 65 -3.92 -1.88 1.22
CA GLN A 65 -3.74 -3.13 0.45
C GLN A 65 -2.47 -3.17 -0.41
N TYR A 66 -1.77 -2.05 -0.57
CA TYR A 66 -0.58 -1.93 -1.43
C TYR A 66 0.73 -2.13 -0.64
N ASP A 67 1.79 -2.46 -1.38
CA ASP A 67 3.15 -2.53 -0.87
C ASP A 67 3.86 -1.18 -1.03
N TYR A 68 3.96 -0.43 0.08
CA TYR A 68 4.58 0.89 0.16
C TYR A 68 6.07 0.87 0.42
#